data_AF-A0A1Z7Z8M5-F1
#
_entry.id   AF-A0A1Z7Z8M5-F1
#
_cell.length_a   1.000
_cell.length_b   1.000
_cell.length_c   1.000
_cell.angle_alpha   90.00
_cell.angle_beta   90.00
_cell.angle_gamma   90.00
#
_symmetry.space_group_name_H-M   'P 1'
#
loop_
_entity.id
_entity.type
_entity.pdbx_description
1 polymer ?
#
loop_
_entity_poly.entity_id
_entity_poly.type
_entity_poly.pdbx_seq_one_letter_code
_entity_poly.pdbx_strand_id
1 'polypeptide(L)'
;MDSINKACSDIKTYLEKYDNPNDSLFTTLSILRVTPHFDPNKSGYELLQSNGVEVISNDSLRNSISLLYERNYPYYKRYEEERLRFHALHSEPIFLSYLYMHFEPTLKYYGKFEITNEDYKKLKHDTSFFKLLAAIAFENSAVQDRGKKTEAKMRSLLTFLENEIALKEP
;
A
#
# COMPACT_ATOMS: atom_id res chain seq x y z
N MET A 1 -7.79 5.13 -0.45
CA MET A 1 -6.45 4.58 -0.73
C MET A 1 -5.79 5.16 -1.99
N ASP A 2 -6.49 5.96 -2.82
CA ASP A 2 -5.94 6.53 -4.06
C ASP A 2 -5.04 7.78 -3.87
N SER A 3 -4.61 8.03 -2.63
CA SER A 3 -3.88 9.25 -2.27
C SER A 3 -2.49 9.34 -2.91
N ILE A 4 -1.83 8.21 -3.17
CA ILE A 4 -0.48 8.19 -3.75
C ILE A 4 -0.53 8.48 -5.25
N ASN A 5 -1.41 7.83 -6.00
CA ASN A 5 -1.57 8.10 -7.44
C ASN A 5 -1.99 9.56 -7.67
N LYS A 6 -2.95 10.04 -6.86
CA LYS A 6 -3.34 11.44 -6.87
C LYS A 6 -2.16 12.36 -6.55
N ALA A 7 -1.37 12.06 -5.51
CA ALA A 7 -0.17 12.83 -5.19
C ALA A 7 0.83 12.88 -6.37
N CYS A 8 1.08 11.76 -7.05
CA CYS A 8 1.94 11.76 -8.24
C CYS A 8 1.43 12.71 -9.33
N SER A 9 0.13 12.69 -9.61
CA SER A 9 -0.49 13.59 -10.61
C SER A 9 -0.46 15.05 -10.18
N ASP A 10 -0.79 15.31 -8.91
CA ASP A 10 -0.85 16.65 -8.33
C ASP A 10 0.55 17.29 -8.30
N ILE A 11 1.59 16.52 -7.93
CA ILE A 11 2.99 16.97 -7.94
C ILE A 11 3.44 17.30 -9.37
N LYS A 12 3.18 16.39 -10.33
CA LYS A 12 3.54 16.64 -11.73
C LYS A 12 2.90 17.94 -12.23
N THR A 13 1.60 18.10 -12.02
CA THR A 13 0.85 19.30 -12.42
C THR A 13 1.38 20.55 -11.71
N TYR A 14 1.74 20.43 -10.42
CA TYR A 14 2.30 21.54 -9.66
C TYR A 14 3.64 22.01 -10.26
N LEU A 15 4.56 21.08 -10.54
CA LEU A 15 5.87 21.38 -11.10
C LEU A 15 5.78 22.02 -12.49
N GLU A 16 4.78 21.64 -13.30
CA GLU A 16 4.53 22.25 -14.61
C GLU A 16 3.97 23.68 -14.50
N LYS A 17 3.17 23.98 -13.48
CA LYS A 17 2.41 25.23 -13.36
C LYS A 17 3.07 26.31 -12.51
N TYR A 18 3.77 25.94 -11.45
CA TYR A 18 4.26 26.88 -10.44
C TYR A 18 5.79 26.98 -10.45
N ASP A 19 6.30 28.21 -10.29
CA ASP A 19 7.75 28.47 -10.29
C ASP A 19 8.38 28.48 -8.91
N ASN A 20 7.57 28.44 -7.85
CA ASN A 20 8.04 28.39 -6.47
C ASN A 20 7.37 27.25 -5.70
N PRO A 21 8.10 26.57 -4.81
CA PRO A 21 7.51 25.60 -3.91
C PRO A 21 6.64 26.29 -2.84
N ASN A 22 5.70 25.53 -2.27
CA ASN A 22 4.90 25.96 -1.13
C ASN A 22 4.49 24.78 -0.25
N ASP A 23 3.86 25.07 0.89
CA ASP A 23 3.44 24.06 1.86
C ASP A 23 2.46 23.01 1.30
N SER A 24 1.67 23.36 0.28
CA SER A 24 0.79 22.40 -0.38
C SER A 24 1.60 21.35 -1.15
N LEU A 25 2.66 21.76 -1.84
CA LEU A 25 3.57 20.83 -2.51
C LEU A 25 4.26 19.93 -1.48
N PHE A 26 4.72 20.50 -0.37
CA PHE A 26 5.41 19.79 0.72
C PHE A 26 4.58 18.67 1.32
N THR A 27 3.32 18.97 1.64
CA THR A 27 2.37 17.99 2.17
C THR A 27 2.05 16.91 1.13
N THR A 28 2.03 17.27 -0.16
CA THR A 28 1.75 16.31 -1.24
C THR A 28 2.95 15.39 -1.48
N LEU A 29 4.18 15.93 -1.48
CA LEU A 29 5.41 15.15 -1.60
C LEU A 29 5.56 14.13 -0.47
N SER A 30 5.16 14.50 0.76
CA SER A 30 5.25 13.57 1.90
C SER A 30 4.37 12.34 1.75
N ILE A 31 3.30 12.39 0.95
CA ILE A 31 2.45 11.21 0.66
C ILE A 31 3.22 10.14 -0.11
N LEU A 32 4.24 10.51 -0.91
CA LEU A 32 4.98 9.55 -1.73
C LEU A 32 5.82 8.55 -0.92
N ARG A 33 6.09 8.83 0.37
CA ARG A 33 6.79 7.90 1.28
C ARG A 33 5.89 6.80 1.83
N VAL A 34 4.58 6.94 1.70
CA VAL A 34 3.63 6.06 2.39
C VAL A 34 3.69 4.67 1.78
N THR A 35 3.93 3.67 2.64
CA THR A 35 3.88 2.25 2.31
C THR A 35 2.68 1.59 2.99
N PRO A 36 1.94 0.72 2.28
CA PRO A 36 0.89 -0.08 2.91
C PRO A 36 1.50 -1.04 3.92
N HIS A 37 0.71 -1.43 4.92
CA HIS A 37 1.06 -2.45 5.90
C HIS A 37 -0.10 -3.43 6.04
N PHE A 38 0.13 -4.68 5.64
CA PHE A 38 -0.82 -5.77 5.69
C PHE A 38 -0.55 -6.63 6.91
N ASP A 39 -1.41 -6.44 7.92
CA ASP A 39 -1.34 -7.15 9.19
C ASP A 39 -2.66 -7.85 9.48
N PRO A 40 -2.95 -8.99 8.82
CA PRO A 40 -4.18 -9.72 9.07
C PRO A 40 -4.14 -10.40 10.44
N ASN A 41 -5.24 -10.34 11.19
CA ASN A 41 -5.40 -11.17 12.38
C ASN A 41 -5.46 -12.66 11.98
N LYS A 42 -4.61 -13.48 12.60
CA LYS A 42 -4.49 -14.92 12.34
C LYS A 42 -4.90 -15.82 13.51
N SER A 43 -5.26 -15.25 14.66
CA SER A 43 -5.46 -16.03 15.89
C SER A 43 -6.50 -17.15 15.74
N GLY A 44 -7.61 -16.87 15.06
CA GLY A 44 -8.65 -17.88 14.79
C GLY A 44 -8.19 -19.00 13.86
N TYR A 45 -7.36 -18.68 12.87
CA TYR A 45 -6.80 -19.67 11.96
C TYR A 45 -5.73 -20.53 12.65
N GLU A 46 -4.87 -19.92 13.46
CA GLU A 46 -3.86 -20.61 14.27
C GLU A 46 -4.50 -21.59 15.27
N LEU A 47 -5.60 -21.18 15.91
CA LEU A 47 -6.39 -22.06 16.77
C LEU A 47 -7.01 -23.23 16.00
N LEU A 48 -7.50 -22.99 14.78
CA LEU A 48 -8.03 -24.04 13.91
C LEU A 48 -6.93 -25.04 13.52
N GLN A 49 -5.71 -24.58 13.25
CA GLN A 49 -4.57 -25.45 12.98
C GLN A 49 -4.19 -26.29 14.19
N SER A 50 -4.19 -25.71 15.41
CA SER A 50 -3.83 -26.45 16.63
C SER A 50 -4.85 -27.52 17.03
N ASN A 51 -6.13 -27.26 16.80
CA ASN A 51 -7.23 -28.18 17.18
C ASN A 51 -7.56 -29.23 16.11
N GLY A 52 -6.92 -29.15 14.94
CA GLY A 52 -7.21 -30.00 13.79
C GLY A 52 -8.24 -29.36 12.85
N VAL A 53 -7.81 -29.05 11.64
CA VAL A 53 -8.68 -28.51 10.56
C VAL A 53 -9.81 -29.46 10.16
N GLU A 54 -9.71 -30.73 10.55
CA GLU A 54 -10.69 -31.80 10.32
C GLU A 54 -12.03 -31.55 11.03
N VAL A 55 -12.08 -30.66 12.03
CA VAL A 55 -13.34 -30.19 12.63
C VAL A 55 -14.28 -29.58 11.59
N ILE A 56 -13.74 -29.10 10.47
CA ILE A 56 -14.49 -28.63 9.31
C ILE A 56 -14.75 -29.80 8.38
N SER A 57 -15.95 -30.37 8.50
CA SER A 57 -16.46 -31.47 7.66
C SER A 57 -16.55 -31.13 6.17
N ASN A 58 -16.75 -29.85 5.83
CA ASN A 58 -16.82 -29.39 4.45
C ASN A 58 -15.41 -29.17 3.88
N ASP A 59 -14.96 -30.11 3.06
CA ASP A 59 -13.64 -30.07 2.41
C ASP A 59 -13.41 -28.80 1.58
N SER A 60 -14.45 -28.30 0.89
CA SER A 60 -14.35 -27.08 0.08
C SER A 60 -14.15 -25.84 0.95
N LEU A 61 -14.83 -25.77 2.10
CA LEU A 61 -14.65 -24.70 3.07
C LEU A 61 -13.26 -24.76 3.70
N ARG A 62 -12.84 -25.94 4.16
CA ARG A 62 -11.50 -26.18 4.74
C ARG A 62 -10.39 -25.76 3.77
N ASN A 63 -10.53 -26.13 2.49
CA ASN A 63 -9.61 -25.72 1.43
C ASN A 63 -9.61 -24.21 1.21
N SER A 64 -10.78 -23.57 1.21
CA SER A 64 -10.90 -22.12 1.02
C SER A 64 -10.25 -21.31 2.14
N ILE A 65 -10.39 -21.75 3.40
CA ILE A 65 -9.71 -21.17 4.56
C ILE A 65 -8.19 -21.28 4.39
N SER A 66 -7.70 -22.50 4.13
CA SER A 66 -6.26 -22.75 3.94
C SER A 66 -5.70 -21.90 2.79
N LEU A 67 -6.43 -21.81 1.67
CA LEU A 67 -6.03 -21.00 0.52
C LEU A 67 -5.88 -19.52 0.87
N LEU A 68 -6.78 -18.98 1.70
CA LEU A 68 -6.72 -17.58 2.11
C LEU A 68 -5.50 -17.30 2.98
N TYR A 69 -5.35 -18.06 4.07
CA TYR A 69 -4.33 -17.79 5.08
C TYR A 69 -2.92 -18.24 4.66
N GLU A 70 -2.77 -19.38 4.00
CA GLU A 70 -1.46 -19.96 3.66
C GLU A 70 -0.94 -19.47 2.31
N ARG A 71 -1.82 -19.09 1.39
CA ARG A 71 -1.41 -18.65 0.05
C ARG A 71 -1.68 -17.17 -0.19
N ASN A 72 -2.92 -16.74 -0.07
CA ASN A 72 -3.30 -15.40 -0.53
C ASN A 72 -2.71 -14.31 0.37
N TYR A 73 -2.71 -14.49 1.68
CA TYR A 73 -2.13 -13.54 2.63
C TYR A 73 -0.60 -13.38 2.46
N PRO A 74 0.22 -14.45 2.48
CA PRO A 74 1.65 -14.33 2.21
C PRO A 74 1.94 -13.74 0.83
N TYR A 75 1.15 -14.11 -0.18
CA TYR A 75 1.35 -13.58 -1.53
C TYR A 75 1.07 -12.07 -1.61
N TYR A 76 0.03 -11.57 -0.93
CA TYR A 76 -0.22 -10.13 -0.85
C TYR A 76 0.89 -9.40 -0.07
N LYS A 77 1.36 -9.98 1.04
CA LYS A 77 2.49 -9.42 1.80
C LYS A 77 3.77 -9.27 0.96
N ARG A 78 4.07 -10.21 0.06
CA ARG A 78 5.22 -10.09 -0.86
C ARG A 78 5.16 -8.83 -1.72
N TYR A 79 3.98 -8.45 -2.21
CA TYR A 79 3.83 -7.22 -3.01
C TYR A 79 4.07 -5.94 -2.19
N GLU A 80 3.70 -5.95 -0.91
CA GLU A 80 4.05 -4.88 0.00
C GLU A 80 5.57 -4.78 0.20
N GLU A 81 6.23 -5.92 0.42
CA GLU A 81 7.69 -5.98 0.58
C GLU A 81 8.42 -5.54 -0.69
N GLU A 82 7.93 -5.93 -1.87
CA GLU A 82 8.44 -5.47 -3.17
C GLU A 82 8.30 -3.96 -3.33
N ARG A 83 7.15 -3.39 -2.93
CA ARG A 83 6.93 -1.94 -2.94
C ARG A 83 7.83 -1.21 -1.95
N LEU A 84 8.01 -1.74 -0.74
CA LEU A 84 8.92 -1.18 0.25
C LEU A 84 10.36 -1.17 -0.29
N ARG A 85 10.77 -2.26 -0.94
CA ARG A 85 12.09 -2.37 -1.58
C ARG A 85 12.23 -1.39 -2.75
N PHE A 86 11.21 -1.24 -3.57
CA PHE A 86 11.19 -0.23 -4.63
C PHE A 86 11.39 1.17 -4.05
N HIS A 87 10.69 1.50 -2.97
CA HIS A 87 10.83 2.78 -2.30
C HIS A 87 12.27 3.01 -1.82
N ALA A 88 12.84 2.06 -1.07
CA ALA A 88 14.19 2.18 -0.51
C ALA A 88 15.30 2.26 -1.60
N LEU A 89 15.14 1.54 -2.71
CA LEU A 89 16.18 1.45 -3.74
C LEU A 89 16.06 2.51 -4.85
N HIS A 90 14.87 3.04 -5.09
CA HIS A 90 14.62 3.91 -6.24
C HIS A 90 14.01 5.26 -5.86
N SER A 91 13.03 5.28 -4.95
CA SER A 91 12.36 6.52 -4.58
C SER A 91 13.15 7.36 -3.58
N GLU A 92 13.57 6.73 -2.48
CA GLU A 92 14.23 7.41 -1.37
C GLU A 92 15.54 8.11 -1.76
N PRO A 93 16.43 7.51 -2.58
CA PRO A 93 17.65 8.20 -3.02
C PRO A 93 17.37 9.49 -3.80
N ILE A 94 16.36 9.48 -4.67
CA ILE A 94 15.95 10.67 -5.44
C ILE A 94 15.28 11.69 -4.53
N PHE A 95 14.48 11.26 -3.55
CA PHE A 95 13.90 12.19 -2.58
C PHE A 95 14.98 12.88 -1.77
N LEU A 96 15.99 12.14 -1.30
CA LEU A 96 17.09 12.68 -0.52
C LEU A 96 18.01 13.63 -1.30
N SER A 97 18.00 13.60 -2.64
CA SER A 97 18.78 14.56 -3.44
C SER A 97 18.13 15.95 -3.54
N TYR A 98 16.85 16.08 -3.19
CA TYR A 98 16.10 17.33 -3.34
C TYR A 98 15.36 17.78 -2.08
N LEU A 99 14.99 16.85 -1.19
CA LEU A 99 14.01 17.07 -0.15
C LEU A 99 14.61 16.90 1.24
N TYR A 100 14.31 17.84 2.12
CA TYR A 100 14.44 17.65 3.57
C TYR A 100 13.16 17.00 4.10
N MET A 101 13.30 15.93 4.86
CA MET A 101 12.16 15.19 5.42
C MET A 101 12.08 15.43 6.92
N HIS A 102 10.95 15.98 7.39
CA HIS A 102 10.68 16.23 8.79
C HIS A 102 9.53 15.36 9.28
N PHE A 103 9.68 14.86 10.51
CA PHE A 103 8.59 14.21 11.21
C PHE A 103 7.71 15.27 11.88
N GLU A 104 6.42 15.28 11.54
CA GLU A 104 5.44 16.24 12.03
C GLU A 104 4.20 15.49 12.55
N PRO A 105 4.07 15.26 13.88
CA PRO A 105 3.03 14.39 14.44
C PRO A 105 1.61 14.90 14.21
N THR A 106 1.44 16.20 13.92
CA THR A 106 0.13 16.80 13.67
C THR A 106 -0.38 16.59 12.24
N LEU A 107 0.50 16.22 11.29
CA LEU A 107 0.14 16.01 9.90
C LEU A 107 -0.24 14.56 9.62
N LYS A 108 -1.12 14.38 8.63
CA LYS A 108 -1.48 13.06 8.11
C LYS A 108 -0.22 12.36 7.56
N TYR A 109 0.00 11.12 7.98
CA TYR A 109 1.22 10.33 7.68
C TYR A 109 2.52 10.88 8.27
N TYR A 110 2.42 11.84 9.20
CA TYR A 110 3.51 12.35 10.02
C TYR A 110 4.70 12.96 9.26
N GLY A 111 4.52 13.34 8.00
CA GLY A 111 5.59 13.84 7.14
C GLY A 111 5.35 15.27 6.68
N LYS A 112 6.31 16.16 6.94
CA LYS A 112 6.44 17.47 6.30
C LYS A 112 7.74 17.52 5.52
N PHE A 113 7.67 17.71 4.21
CA PHE A 113 8.88 17.80 3.38
C PHE A 113 9.20 19.26 3.09
N GLU A 114 10.45 19.59 2.82
CA GLU A 114 10.86 20.94 2.40
C GLU A 114 11.84 20.83 1.23
N ILE A 115 11.84 21.81 0.33
CA ILE A 115 12.76 21.89 -0.80
C ILE A 115 13.30 23.31 -0.92
N THR A 116 14.59 23.45 -1.21
CA THR A 116 15.17 24.77 -1.47
C THR A 116 14.69 25.30 -2.82
N ASN A 117 14.74 26.62 -3.03
CA ASN A 117 14.42 27.19 -4.35
C ASN A 117 15.38 26.70 -5.45
N GLU A 118 16.63 26.39 -5.10
CA GLU A 118 17.61 25.86 -6.04
C GLU A 118 17.27 24.42 -6.45
N ASP A 119 17.01 23.56 -5.48
CA ASP A 119 16.65 22.16 -5.73
C ASP A 119 15.30 22.03 -6.40
N TYR A 120 14.36 22.94 -6.12
CA TYR A 120 13.08 23.01 -6.82
C TYR A 120 13.26 23.26 -8.32
N LYS A 121 14.14 24.19 -8.70
CA LYS A 121 14.46 24.46 -10.11
C LYS A 121 15.10 23.25 -10.78
N LYS A 122 15.99 22.54 -10.08
CA LYS A 122 16.58 21.30 -10.59
C LYS A 122 15.51 20.21 -10.79
N LEU A 123 14.69 19.98 -9.78
CA LEU A 123 13.61 18.99 -9.77
C LEU A 123 12.62 19.20 -10.92
N LYS A 124 12.23 20.46 -11.20
CA LYS A 124 11.34 20.82 -12.32
C LYS A 124 11.85 20.35 -13.69
N HIS A 125 13.16 20.21 -13.86
CA HIS A 125 13.79 19.80 -15.12
C HIS A 125 14.36 18.38 -15.08
N ASP A 126 14.23 17.67 -13.96
CA ASP A 126 14.72 16.31 -13.81
C ASP A 126 13.72 15.29 -14.40
N THR A 127 14.00 14.85 -15.63
CA THR A 127 13.19 13.81 -16.30
C THR A 127 13.15 12.49 -15.54
N SER A 128 14.16 12.18 -14.71
CA SER A 128 14.20 10.97 -13.90
C SER A 128 13.17 11.03 -12.78
N PHE A 129 12.93 12.21 -12.21
CA PHE A 129 11.88 12.41 -11.20
C PHE A 129 10.49 12.18 -11.79
N PHE A 130 10.20 12.68 -12.99
CA PHE A 130 8.90 12.43 -13.63
C PHE A 130 8.69 10.95 -13.98
N LYS A 131 9.74 10.24 -14.41
CA LYS A 131 9.70 8.78 -14.61
C LYS A 131 9.45 8.05 -13.29
N LEU A 132 10.09 8.51 -12.20
CA LEU A 132 9.86 7.97 -10.86
C LEU A 132 8.41 8.17 -10.40
N LEU A 133 7.80 9.34 -10.61
CA LEU A 133 6.39 9.58 -10.26
C LEU A 133 5.46 8.59 -10.97
N ALA A 134 5.70 8.33 -12.26
CA ALA A 134 4.94 7.35 -13.03
C ALA A 134 5.14 5.93 -12.49
N ALA A 135 6.38 5.55 -12.15
CA ALA A 135 6.69 4.25 -11.57
C ALA A 135 6.03 4.06 -10.19
N ILE A 136 6.08 5.07 -9.31
CA ILE A 136 5.43 5.03 -7.99
C ILE A 136 3.92 4.81 -8.14
N ALA A 137 3.27 5.48 -9.09
CA ALA A 137 1.84 5.34 -9.36
C ALA A 137 1.51 3.95 -9.91
N PHE A 138 2.35 3.40 -10.80
CA PHE A 138 2.21 2.03 -11.29
C PHE A 138 2.31 1.00 -10.15
N GLU A 139 3.38 1.07 -9.35
CA GLU A 139 3.58 0.16 -8.21
C GLU A 139 2.45 0.25 -7.20
N ASN A 140 1.95 1.46 -6.92
CA ASN A 140 0.82 1.63 -6.00
C ASN A 140 -0.46 1.00 -6.58
N SER A 141 -0.71 1.18 -7.87
CA SER A 141 -1.87 0.58 -8.56
C SER A 141 -1.82 -0.94 -8.54
N ALA A 142 -0.62 -1.52 -8.75
CA ALA A 142 -0.41 -2.96 -8.67
C ALA A 142 -0.76 -3.49 -7.26
N VAL A 143 -0.22 -2.88 -6.20
CA VAL A 143 -0.53 -3.28 -4.82
C VAL A 143 -2.02 -3.13 -4.51
N GLN A 144 -2.65 -2.04 -4.94
CA GLN A 144 -4.10 -1.84 -4.74
C GLN A 144 -4.95 -2.89 -5.45
N ASP A 145 -4.64 -3.24 -6.70
CA ASP A 145 -5.35 -4.30 -7.43
C ASP A 145 -5.24 -5.64 -6.71
N ARG A 146 -4.05 -5.97 -6.19
CA ARG A 146 -3.85 -7.19 -5.38
C ARG A 146 -4.61 -7.13 -4.06
N GLY A 147 -4.64 -5.97 -3.40
CA GLY A 147 -5.42 -5.74 -2.19
C GLY A 147 -6.90 -5.99 -2.42
N LYS A 148 -7.48 -5.43 -3.48
CA LYS A 148 -8.88 -5.66 -3.89
C LYS A 148 -9.17 -7.14 -4.16
N LYS A 149 -8.26 -7.85 -4.84
CA LYS A 149 -8.39 -9.29 -5.09
C LYS A 149 -8.35 -10.10 -3.79
N THR A 150 -7.49 -9.74 -2.84
CA THR A 150 -7.41 -10.36 -1.52
C THR A 150 -8.67 -10.08 -0.71
N GLU A 151 -9.17 -8.85 -0.71
CA GLU A 151 -10.43 -8.46 -0.06
C GLU A 151 -11.62 -9.25 -0.62
N ALA A 152 -11.73 -9.39 -1.94
CA ALA A 152 -12.79 -10.18 -2.56
C ALA A 152 -12.78 -11.64 -2.09
N LYS A 153 -11.59 -12.23 -1.92
CA LYS A 153 -11.43 -13.59 -1.39
C LYS A 153 -11.81 -13.69 0.09
N MET A 154 -11.48 -12.68 0.90
CA MET A 154 -11.91 -12.61 2.29
C MET A 154 -13.44 -12.57 2.38
N ARG A 155 -14.09 -11.71 1.60
CA ARG A 155 -15.55 -11.58 1.57
C ARG A 155 -16.23 -12.87 1.11
N SER A 156 -15.71 -13.50 0.06
CA SER A 156 -16.23 -14.79 -0.42
C SER A 156 -16.11 -15.89 0.64
N LEU A 157 -15.00 -15.94 1.39
CA LEU A 157 -14.84 -16.91 2.46
C LEU A 157 -15.78 -16.63 3.63
N LEU A 158 -15.95 -15.36 4.00
CA LEU A 158 -16.87 -14.96 5.06
C LEU A 158 -18.30 -15.42 4.74
N THR A 159 -18.79 -15.16 3.53
CA THR A 159 -20.12 -15.64 3.09
C THR A 159 -20.21 -17.17 3.10
N PHE A 160 -19.13 -17.88 2.72
CA PHE A 160 -19.13 -19.34 2.77
C PHE A 160 -19.22 -19.84 4.23
N LEU A 161 -18.48 -19.23 5.16
CA LEU A 161 -18.55 -19.54 6.58
C LEU A 161 -19.96 -19.30 7.15
N GLU A 162 -20.56 -18.16 6.85
CA GLU A 162 -21.92 -17.79 7.29
C GLU A 162 -22.95 -18.81 6.81
N ASN A 163 -22.88 -19.22 5.55
CA ASN A 163 -23.77 -20.24 4.98
C ASN A 163 -23.58 -21.61 5.65
N GLU A 164 -22.33 -22.04 5.90
CA GLU A 164 -22.05 -23.31 6.56
C GLU A 164 -22.57 -23.33 8.01
N ILE A 165 -22.45 -22.21 8.73
CA ILE A 165 -22.97 -22.06 10.09
C ILE A 165 -24.50 -22.13 10.08
N ALA A 166 -25.16 -21.38 9.19
CA ALA A 166 -26.62 -21.37 9.09
C ALA A 166 -27.22 -22.73 8.75
N LEU A 167 -26.50 -23.59 8.01
CA LEU A 167 -26.93 -24.97 7.74
C LEU A 167 -26.82 -25.90 8.96
N LYS A 168 -26.05 -25.51 9.98
CA LYS A 168 -25.81 -26.30 11.19
C LYS A 168 -26.60 -25.82 12.40
N GLU A 169 -27.23 -24.64 12.33
CA GLU A 169 -28.18 -24.18 13.34
C GLU A 169 -29.53 -24.91 13.12
N PRO A 170 -30.09 -25.57 14.16
CA PRO A 170 -31.33 -26.34 14.07
C PRO A 170 -32.59 -25.48 13.92
#